data_AF-A0A6M0EVT6-F1
#
_entry.id   AF-A0A6M0EVT6-F1
#
_cell.length_a   1.000
_cell.length_b   1.000
_cell.length_c   1.000
_cell.angle_alpha   90.00
_cell.angle_beta   90.00
_cell.angle_gamma   90.00
#
_symmetry.space_group_name_H-M   'P 1'
#
loop_
_entity.id
_entity.type
_entity.pdbx_description
1 polymer ?
#
loop_
_entity_poly.entity_id
_entity_poly.type
_entity_poly.pdbx_seq_one_letter_code
_entity_poly.pdbx_strand_id
1 'polypeptide(L)'
;MSNFSCAAFSRQSGEDIIGSGTNCQTYVLVECPTPWANNALETESLPENLKRLIAEVKQNQLSVKFLLINNNETRKKDSRKILIYDQKNKGIIKGYSRKEFNVENIGQAAELIRQYFTDNTVSLDCDDIVTRDILVCTHGNHDLCCGKYGAPFYTKALATISELSLRNIRIWRASHFGGHRFAPTAIDFPDGRYYGGLDQDSFKSILTRTGDISCMNKVYRGWGIIPTQIQVLERELMLLHGWNWFDYKVAGKILKQSSDKTSIVAELTLQQPNGSVYTYQANLVKDESKTISLKGSCHAMKESEFIKYYVESLRLYLNPVTDLRRYRKKVAS
;
A
#
# COMPACT_ATOMS: atom_id res chain seq x y z
N MET A 1 9.62 10.99 -32.26
CA MET A 1 9.96 9.95 -31.26
C MET A 1 8.66 9.28 -30.85
N SER A 2 8.51 7.96 -30.99
CA SER A 2 7.31 7.25 -30.55
C SER A 2 7.19 7.42 -29.03
N ASN A 3 6.17 8.13 -28.55
CA ASN A 3 5.93 8.34 -27.12
C ASN A 3 5.42 7.04 -26.50
N PHE A 4 6.35 6.12 -26.21
CA PHE A 4 6.06 4.87 -25.51
C PHE A 4 5.36 5.19 -24.17
N SER A 5 4.22 4.55 -23.94
CA SER A 5 3.46 4.67 -22.69
C SER A 5 3.47 3.31 -22.01
N CYS A 6 4.25 3.18 -20.94
CA CYS A 6 4.33 1.93 -20.17
C CYS A 6 2.95 1.47 -19.68
N ALA A 7 2.07 2.41 -19.32
CA ALA A 7 0.72 2.08 -18.89
C ALA A 7 -0.24 1.69 -20.01
N ALA A 8 -0.09 2.23 -21.22
CA ALA A 8 -0.87 1.75 -22.36
C ALA A 8 -0.41 0.33 -22.74
N PHE A 9 0.90 0.10 -22.77
CA PHE A 9 1.48 -1.20 -23.11
C PHE A 9 1.08 -2.29 -22.11
N SER A 10 1.24 -2.06 -20.81
CA SER A 10 0.83 -3.00 -19.75
C SER A 10 -0.64 -3.41 -19.86
N ARG A 11 -1.55 -2.45 -20.13
CA ARG A 11 -2.97 -2.74 -20.36
C ARG A 11 -3.20 -3.58 -21.62
N GLN A 12 -2.53 -3.24 -22.72
CA GLN A 12 -2.65 -3.97 -23.98
C GLN A 12 -2.16 -5.41 -23.86
N SER A 13 -1.12 -5.64 -23.06
CA SER A 13 -0.58 -6.97 -22.76
C SER A 13 -1.44 -7.78 -21.79
N GLY A 14 -2.50 -7.19 -21.20
CA GLY A 14 -3.33 -7.88 -20.22
C GLY A 14 -2.57 -8.23 -18.92
N GLU A 15 -1.57 -7.43 -18.53
CA GLU A 15 -0.76 -7.70 -17.34
C GLU A 15 -1.63 -7.81 -16.08
N ASP A 16 -1.57 -8.95 -15.39
CA ASP A 16 -2.18 -9.10 -14.06
C ASP A 16 -1.39 -8.25 -13.07
N ILE A 17 -2.02 -7.27 -12.43
CA ILE A 17 -1.32 -6.27 -11.63
C ILE A 17 -1.02 -6.73 -10.19
N ILE A 18 -1.56 -7.88 -9.77
CA ILE A 18 -1.38 -8.42 -8.41
C ILE A 18 0.10 -8.73 -8.12
N GLY A 19 0.46 -8.71 -6.84
CA GLY A 19 1.84 -8.95 -6.40
C GLY A 19 2.79 -7.80 -6.71
N SER A 20 2.24 -6.59 -6.91
CA SER A 20 3.02 -5.38 -7.22
C SER A 20 2.88 -4.28 -6.17
N GLY A 21 2.11 -4.50 -5.10
CA GLY A 21 2.04 -3.59 -3.96
C GLY A 21 3.33 -3.63 -3.15
N THR A 22 3.96 -2.48 -2.88
CA THR A 22 5.23 -2.46 -2.15
C THR A 22 5.02 -2.90 -0.69
N ASN A 23 5.76 -3.90 -0.22
CA ASN A 23 5.85 -4.22 1.20
C ASN A 23 6.81 -3.25 1.90
N CYS A 24 6.34 -2.53 2.92
CA CYS A 24 7.13 -1.51 3.62
C CYS A 24 6.63 -1.36 5.06
N GLN A 25 7.54 -1.26 6.03
CA GLN A 25 7.17 -1.17 7.45
C GLN A 25 6.65 0.21 7.82
N THR A 26 7.28 1.26 7.32
CA THR A 26 6.92 2.64 7.69
C THR A 26 6.85 3.54 6.46
N TYR A 27 5.81 4.36 6.37
CA TYR A 27 5.76 5.47 5.40
C TYR A 27 5.87 6.78 6.16
N VAL A 28 6.67 7.68 5.61
CA VAL A 28 6.77 9.07 6.06
C VAL A 28 6.34 9.96 4.90
N LEU A 29 5.16 10.57 5.03
CA LEU A 29 4.60 11.46 4.03
C LEU A 29 4.87 12.90 4.47
N VAL A 30 5.57 13.65 3.62
CA VAL A 30 5.94 15.04 3.88
C VAL A 30 5.15 15.93 2.92
N GLU A 31 4.33 16.81 3.47
CA GLU A 31 3.65 17.80 2.65
C GLU A 31 4.66 18.77 2.04
N CYS A 32 4.69 18.82 0.70
CA CYS A 32 5.64 19.62 -0.04
C CYS A 32 4.94 20.25 -1.26
N PRO A 33 5.12 21.56 -1.51
CA PRO A 33 4.61 22.21 -2.72
C PRO A 33 5.08 21.51 -4.00
N THR A 34 4.23 21.52 -5.02
CA THR A 34 4.57 21.11 -6.39
C THR A 34 5.08 22.32 -7.21
N PRO A 35 5.89 22.15 -8.26
CA PRO A 35 6.34 20.88 -8.86
C PRO A 35 7.47 20.20 -8.07
N TRP A 36 7.55 18.87 -8.18
CA TRP A 36 8.65 18.06 -7.64
C TRP A 36 9.67 17.75 -8.75
N ALA A 37 10.95 17.59 -8.37
CA ALA A 37 12.00 17.15 -9.30
C ALA A 37 11.79 15.69 -9.73
N ASN A 38 12.47 15.24 -10.80
CA ASN A 38 12.35 13.85 -11.32
C ASN A 38 12.53 12.80 -10.20
N ASN A 39 13.56 12.98 -9.36
CA ASN A 39 13.61 12.36 -8.05
C ASN A 39 12.95 13.32 -7.03
N ALA A 40 11.80 12.93 -6.50
CA ALA A 40 11.04 13.79 -5.58
C ALA A 40 11.85 14.17 -4.34
N LEU A 41 12.70 13.28 -3.84
CA LEU A 41 13.49 13.50 -2.62
C LEU A 41 14.72 14.39 -2.86
N GLU A 42 14.94 14.83 -4.11
CA GLU A 42 15.95 15.80 -4.51
C GLU A 42 15.34 17.16 -4.87
N THR A 43 14.02 17.34 -4.64
CA THR A 43 13.34 18.62 -4.91
C THR A 43 13.98 19.75 -4.09
N GLU A 44 14.20 20.90 -4.72
CA GLU A 44 14.86 22.07 -4.13
C GLU A 44 14.17 22.57 -2.85
N SER A 45 12.84 22.51 -2.80
CA SER A 45 12.06 22.90 -1.62
C SER A 45 12.25 21.98 -0.41
N LEU A 46 12.93 20.84 -0.55
CA LEU A 46 13.29 20.00 0.58
C LEU A 46 14.56 20.54 1.26
N PRO A 47 14.52 20.73 2.58
CA PRO A 47 15.67 21.25 3.32
C PRO A 47 16.77 20.17 3.44
N GLU A 48 18.03 20.61 3.47
CA GLU A 48 19.19 19.71 3.47
C GLU A 48 19.25 18.77 4.68
N ASN A 49 18.73 19.19 5.83
CA ASN A 49 18.63 18.33 7.01
C ASN A 49 17.69 17.13 6.80
N LEU A 50 16.58 17.33 6.08
CA LEU A 50 15.65 16.26 5.72
C LEU A 50 16.26 15.32 4.67
N LYS A 51 16.95 15.86 3.65
CA LYS A 51 17.67 15.04 2.67
C LYS A 51 18.72 14.16 3.34
N ARG A 52 19.46 14.70 4.32
CA ARG A 52 20.44 13.95 5.12
C ARG A 52 19.78 12.83 5.92
N LEU A 53 18.67 13.10 6.60
CA LEU A 53 17.90 12.06 7.31
C LEU A 53 17.44 10.94 6.38
N ILE A 54 16.92 11.27 5.19
CA ILE A 54 16.52 10.28 4.18
C ILE A 54 17.73 9.41 3.77
N ALA A 55 18.89 10.03 3.56
CA ALA A 55 20.12 9.32 3.22
C ALA A 55 20.58 8.37 4.34
N GLU A 56 20.52 8.82 5.60
CA GLU A 56 20.85 8.00 6.78
C GLU A 56 19.91 6.80 6.92
N VAL A 57 18.60 7.00 6.75
CA VAL A 57 17.60 5.92 6.79
C VAL A 57 17.90 4.86 5.72
N LYS A 58 18.25 5.31 4.50
CA LYS A 58 18.65 4.43 3.40
C LYS A 58 19.96 3.69 3.70
N GLN A 59 20.95 4.37 4.25
CA GLN A 59 22.26 3.79 4.60
C GLN A 59 22.11 2.71 5.68
N ASN A 60 21.23 2.93 6.66
CA ASN A 60 20.92 1.97 7.72
C ASN A 60 19.95 0.86 7.29
N GLN A 61 19.56 0.81 6.02
CA GLN A 61 18.67 -0.22 5.45
C GLN A 61 17.32 -0.36 6.19
N LEU A 62 16.84 0.73 6.78
CA LEU A 62 15.54 0.75 7.45
C LEU A 62 14.42 0.66 6.41
N SER A 63 13.36 -0.10 6.70
CA SER A 63 12.22 -0.28 5.81
C SER A 63 11.24 0.91 5.86
N VAL A 64 11.75 2.08 5.51
CA VAL A 64 11.01 3.35 5.54
C VAL A 64 10.89 3.92 4.14
N LYS A 65 9.68 4.30 3.73
CA LYS A 65 9.40 4.93 2.45
C LYS A 65 8.96 6.38 2.62
N PHE A 66 9.81 7.30 2.18
CA PHE A 66 9.48 8.72 2.11
C PHE A 66 8.70 9.04 0.85
N LEU A 67 7.60 9.78 0.99
CA LEU A 67 6.82 10.32 -0.14
C LEU A 67 6.52 11.79 0.10
N LEU A 68 6.49 12.56 -0.99
CA LEU A 68 5.97 13.92 -0.95
C LEU A 68 4.48 13.89 -1.26
N ILE A 69 3.71 14.67 -0.51
CA ILE A 69 2.27 14.79 -0.70
C ILE A 69 1.85 16.24 -0.85
N ASN A 70 0.73 16.48 -1.54
CA ASN A 70 0.15 17.80 -1.68
C ASN A 70 -1.36 17.71 -1.99
N ASN A 71 -2.19 18.46 -1.28
CA ASN A 71 -3.62 18.60 -1.57
C ASN A 71 -4.04 20.07 -1.81
N ASN A 72 -3.07 20.99 -1.88
CA ASN A 72 -3.24 22.45 -2.01
C ASN A 72 -4.03 23.17 -0.90
N GLU A 73 -4.42 22.49 0.18
CA GLU A 73 -5.19 23.13 1.27
C GLU A 73 -4.33 24.08 2.11
N THR A 74 -3.05 23.75 2.30
CA THR A 74 -2.11 24.55 3.11
C THR A 74 -1.35 25.61 2.31
N ARG A 75 -1.69 25.82 1.03
CA ARG A 75 -0.92 26.68 0.10
C ARG A 75 -0.72 28.13 0.59
N LYS A 76 -1.60 28.63 1.47
CA LYS A 76 -1.54 29.99 2.03
C LYS A 76 -0.82 30.09 3.38
N LYS A 77 -0.38 28.98 3.96
CA LYS A 77 0.32 28.91 5.25
C LYS A 77 1.70 28.32 5.04
N ASP A 78 2.68 28.67 5.87
CA ASP A 78 3.98 28.00 5.85
C ASP A 78 3.94 26.62 6.53
N SER A 79 2.89 26.35 7.30
CA SER A 79 2.69 25.09 7.98
C SER A 79 2.62 23.91 7.01
N ARG A 80 3.23 22.78 7.38
CA ARG A 80 3.21 21.53 6.60
C ARG A 80 2.76 20.36 7.46
N LYS A 81 2.06 19.41 6.84
CA LYS A 81 1.70 18.14 7.47
C LYS A 81 2.79 17.10 7.29
N ILE A 82 3.07 16.37 8.37
CA ILE A 82 3.87 15.16 8.37
C ILE A 82 2.97 14.00 8.80
N LEU A 83 2.78 13.02 7.92
CA LEU A 83 1.99 11.82 8.22
C LEU A 83 2.93 10.63 8.29
N ILE A 84 2.85 9.88 9.40
CA ILE A 84 3.61 8.66 9.58
C ILE A 84 2.66 7.48 9.70
N TYR A 85 2.86 6.48 8.84
CA TYR A 85 2.13 5.22 8.84
C TYR A 85 3.09 4.10 9.19
N ASP A 86 2.88 3.43 10.32
CA ASP A 86 3.87 2.51 10.88
C ASP A 86 3.30 1.17 11.33
N GLN A 87 3.99 0.08 11.02
CA GLN A 87 3.70 -1.28 11.47
C GLN A 87 4.41 -1.60 12.79
N LYS A 88 4.15 -0.82 13.85
CA LYS A 88 4.80 -1.04 15.15
C LYS A 88 4.53 -2.41 15.78
N ASN A 89 3.39 -3.02 15.44
CA ASN A 89 2.96 -4.29 16.02
C ASN A 89 3.33 -5.46 15.10
N LYS A 90 4.23 -6.33 15.56
CA LYS A 90 4.43 -7.65 14.96
C LYS A 90 3.21 -8.52 15.27
N GLY A 91 2.60 -9.11 14.25
CA GLY A 91 1.48 -10.04 14.42
C GLY A 91 0.36 -9.82 13.41
N ILE A 92 -0.86 -10.13 13.83
CA ILE A 92 -2.07 -10.07 13.01
C ILE A 92 -2.60 -8.62 13.04
N ILE A 93 -2.45 -7.88 11.94
CA ILE A 93 -2.76 -6.44 11.87
C ILE A 93 -3.75 -6.11 10.72
N LYS A 94 -4.55 -5.04 10.89
CA LYS A 94 -5.49 -4.54 9.86
C LYS A 94 -4.86 -3.49 8.92
N GLY A 95 -3.70 -2.97 9.29
CA GLY A 95 -3.06 -1.87 8.58
C GLY A 95 -2.03 -1.18 9.46
N TYR A 96 -1.67 0.03 9.07
CA TYR A 96 -0.67 0.86 9.71
C TYR A 96 -1.28 1.68 10.84
N SER A 97 -0.51 1.90 11.90
CA SER A 97 -0.83 2.95 12.87
C SER A 97 -0.54 4.31 12.25
N ARG A 98 -1.46 5.26 12.38
CA ARG A 98 -1.33 6.62 11.85
C ARG A 98 -0.87 7.58 12.94
N LYS A 99 0.07 8.46 12.60
CA LYS A 99 0.39 9.67 13.34
C LYS A 99 0.41 10.85 12.38
N GLU A 100 -0.21 11.95 12.78
CA GLU A 100 -0.24 13.20 12.02
C GLU A 100 0.34 14.31 12.88
N PHE A 101 1.22 15.11 12.28
CA PHE A 101 1.84 16.25 12.91
C PHE A 101 1.75 17.46 11.98
N ASN A 102 1.68 18.66 12.57
CA ASN A 102 1.86 19.91 11.86
C ASN A 102 3.20 20.52 12.27
N VAL A 103 3.99 20.92 11.29
CA VAL A 103 5.21 21.71 11.50
C VAL A 103 5.00 23.11 10.95
N GLU A 104 5.64 24.12 11.52
CA GLU A 104 5.48 25.52 11.08
C GLU A 104 6.08 25.76 9.70
N ASN A 105 7.11 24.99 9.35
CA ASN A 105 7.74 24.95 8.04
C ASN A 105 8.40 23.59 7.81
N ILE A 106 8.70 23.27 6.55
CA ILE A 106 9.29 21.97 6.17
C ILE A 106 10.67 21.71 6.80
N GLY A 107 11.40 22.76 7.21
CA GLY A 107 12.70 22.67 7.88
C GLY A 107 12.66 21.90 9.20
N GLN A 108 11.53 21.97 9.92
CA GLN A 108 11.33 21.28 11.21
C GLN A 108 10.99 19.78 11.04
N ALA A 109 10.69 19.32 9.82
CA ALA A 109 10.27 17.94 9.57
C ALA A 109 11.33 16.91 9.99
N ALA A 110 12.60 17.18 9.69
CA ALA A 110 13.68 16.23 9.96
C ALA A 110 13.82 15.91 11.46
N GLU A 111 13.77 16.94 12.31
CA GLU A 111 13.89 16.77 13.76
C GLU A 111 12.69 16.00 14.32
N LEU A 112 11.47 16.36 13.90
CA LEU A 112 10.26 15.64 14.29
C LEU A 112 10.31 14.15 13.91
N ILE A 113 10.76 13.85 12.69
CA ILE A 113 10.86 12.46 12.22
C ILE A 113 11.93 11.70 13.00
N ARG A 114 13.07 12.32 13.35
CA ARG A 114 14.08 11.72 14.23
C ARG A 114 13.50 11.40 15.59
N GLN A 115 12.83 12.37 16.21
CA GLN A 115 12.17 12.19 17.51
C GLN A 115 11.16 11.05 17.48
N TYR A 116 10.37 10.92 16.41
CA TYR A 116 9.44 9.79 16.25
C TYR A 116 10.14 8.43 16.23
N PHE A 117 11.32 8.33 15.60
CA PHE A 117 12.07 7.09 15.54
C PHE A 117 12.87 6.78 16.82
N THR A 118 13.25 7.79 17.60
CA THR A 118 13.96 7.61 18.88
C THR A 118 13.01 7.40 20.06
N ASP A 119 11.94 8.18 20.14
CA ASP A 119 10.99 8.18 21.24
C ASP A 119 9.68 7.53 20.79
N ASN A 120 9.41 6.32 21.28
CA ASN A 120 8.14 5.63 21.05
C ASN A 120 6.94 6.30 21.74
N THR A 121 7.16 7.37 22.51
CA THR A 121 6.24 8.04 23.42
C THR A 121 5.71 9.38 22.93
N VAL A 122 5.98 9.77 21.67
CA VAL A 122 5.51 11.05 21.11
C VAL A 122 3.98 11.16 21.23
N SER A 123 3.58 11.87 22.29
CA SER A 123 2.24 12.41 22.58
C SER A 123 2.25 13.89 22.19
N LEU A 124 2.66 14.15 20.95
CA LEU A 124 2.38 15.45 20.34
C LEU A 124 0.91 15.43 19.93
N ASP A 125 0.22 16.57 20.10
CA ASP A 125 -1.19 16.78 19.74
C ASP A 125 -1.52 16.08 18.41
N CYS A 126 -2.07 14.87 18.50
CA CYS A 126 -2.41 14.07 17.34
C CYS A 126 -3.93 14.14 17.16
N ASP A 127 -4.36 14.68 16.02
CA ASP A 127 -5.77 14.60 15.64
C ASP A 127 -6.14 13.13 15.36
N ASP A 128 -6.77 12.51 16.35
CA ASP A 128 -7.28 11.12 16.34
C ASP A 128 -8.55 10.94 15.49
N ILE A 129 -8.93 11.94 14.69
CA ILE A 129 -9.99 11.76 13.70
C ILE A 129 -9.53 10.72 12.69
N VAL A 130 -10.21 9.56 12.70
CA VAL A 130 -9.98 8.45 11.78
C VAL A 130 -10.24 8.92 10.36
N THR A 131 -9.16 9.35 9.71
CA THR A 131 -9.18 9.85 8.35
C THR A 131 -8.51 8.82 7.47
N ARG A 132 -9.21 8.41 6.39
CA ARG A 132 -8.66 7.57 5.34
C ARG A 132 -7.92 8.47 4.36
N ASP A 133 -6.62 8.26 4.18
CA ASP A 133 -5.78 9.05 3.28
C ASP A 133 -5.56 8.26 1.97
N ILE A 134 -6.08 8.80 0.86
CA ILE A 134 -5.91 8.25 -0.48
C ILE A 134 -4.79 9.00 -1.20
N LEU A 135 -3.70 8.33 -1.54
CA LEU A 135 -2.56 8.92 -2.22
C LEU A 135 -2.60 8.56 -3.70
N VAL A 136 -2.86 9.52 -4.58
CA VAL A 136 -2.82 9.34 -6.04
C VAL A 136 -1.47 9.80 -6.58
N CYS A 137 -0.76 8.91 -7.28
CA CYS A 137 0.51 9.30 -7.90
C CYS A 137 0.27 10.24 -9.08
N THR A 138 0.69 11.50 -8.96
CA THR A 138 0.60 12.50 -10.05
C THR A 138 1.97 12.95 -10.56
N HIS A 139 3.02 12.18 -10.28
CA HIS A 139 4.40 12.61 -10.46
C HIS A 139 4.89 12.53 -11.92
N GLY A 140 4.40 13.42 -12.77
CA GLY A 140 4.68 13.45 -14.20
C GLY A 140 6.16 13.65 -14.57
N ASN A 141 6.91 14.38 -13.74
CA ASN A 141 8.36 14.58 -13.93
C ASN A 141 9.15 13.29 -13.75
N HIS A 142 8.64 12.32 -12.99
CA HIS A 142 9.27 11.01 -12.82
C HIS A 142 8.92 10.06 -13.97
N ASP A 143 7.63 9.93 -14.28
CA ASP A 143 7.16 9.11 -15.40
C ASP A 143 5.92 9.76 -16.05
N LEU A 144 5.93 9.78 -17.39
CA LEU A 144 4.87 10.37 -18.20
C LEU A 144 3.49 9.80 -17.87
N CYS A 145 3.38 8.50 -17.58
CA CYS A 145 2.09 7.87 -17.28
C CYS A 145 1.50 8.34 -15.95
N CYS A 146 2.32 8.67 -14.95
CA CYS A 146 1.84 9.26 -13.70
C CYS A 146 1.24 10.65 -13.92
N GLY A 147 1.85 11.47 -14.77
CA GLY A 147 1.30 12.77 -15.14
C GLY A 147 0.04 12.62 -16.01
N LYS A 148 0.13 11.83 -17.08
CA LYS A 148 -0.90 11.67 -18.10
C LYS A 148 -2.19 11.05 -17.56
N TYR A 149 -2.11 10.02 -16.72
CA TYR A 149 -3.28 9.32 -16.20
C TYR A 149 -3.59 9.69 -14.74
N GLY A 150 -2.57 9.89 -13.91
CA GLY A 150 -2.75 10.17 -12.48
C GLY A 150 -3.35 11.54 -12.18
N ALA A 151 -2.88 12.61 -12.84
CA ALA A 151 -3.39 13.95 -12.57
C ALA A 151 -4.88 14.13 -12.98
N PRO A 152 -5.34 13.66 -14.15
CA PRO A 152 -6.77 13.69 -14.47
C PRO A 152 -7.62 12.82 -13.53
N PHE A 153 -7.10 11.65 -13.12
CA PHE A 153 -7.77 10.79 -12.16
C PHE A 153 -7.93 11.48 -10.79
N TYR A 154 -6.90 12.15 -10.28
CA TYR A 154 -6.97 12.91 -9.02
C TYR A 154 -8.12 13.94 -9.03
N THR A 155 -8.26 14.71 -10.11
CA THR A 155 -9.37 15.69 -10.26
C THR A 155 -10.73 15.00 -10.24
N LYS A 156 -10.88 13.88 -10.95
CA LYS A 156 -12.13 13.10 -10.96
C LYS A 156 -12.42 12.47 -9.60
N ALA A 157 -11.40 11.98 -8.91
CA ALA A 157 -11.50 11.36 -7.61
C ALA A 157 -11.98 12.35 -6.53
N LEU A 158 -11.51 13.60 -6.57
CA LEU A 158 -12.03 14.70 -5.75
C LEU A 158 -13.54 14.89 -5.96
N ALA A 159 -13.99 14.93 -7.22
CA ALA A 159 -15.40 15.07 -7.54
C ALA A 159 -16.22 13.87 -7.01
N THR A 160 -15.73 12.64 -7.19
CA THR A 160 -16.38 11.43 -6.67
C THR A 160 -16.51 11.43 -5.15
N ILE A 161 -15.46 11.83 -4.41
CA ILE A 161 -15.52 11.92 -2.94
C ILE A 161 -16.58 12.94 -2.50
N SER A 162 -16.63 14.09 -3.17
CA SER A 162 -17.61 15.15 -2.92
C SER A 162 -19.05 14.67 -3.19
N GLU A 163 -19.27 14.03 -4.34
CA GLU A 163 -20.57 13.47 -4.75
C GLU A 163 -21.09 12.43 -3.75
N LEU A 164 -20.20 11.55 -3.26
CA LEU A 164 -20.52 10.52 -2.27
C LEU A 164 -20.64 11.08 -0.85
N SER A 165 -20.40 12.38 -0.63
CA SER A 165 -20.46 13.03 0.69
C SER A 165 -19.58 12.37 1.76
N LEU A 166 -18.42 11.83 1.36
CA LEU A 166 -17.51 11.11 2.26
C LEU A 166 -16.62 12.10 3.03
N ARG A 167 -16.99 12.39 4.28
CA ARG A 167 -16.33 13.42 5.11
C ARG A 167 -15.04 12.98 5.80
N ASN A 168 -14.80 11.68 5.91
CA ASN A 168 -13.65 11.09 6.61
C ASN A 168 -12.55 10.60 5.64
N ILE A 169 -12.52 11.13 4.43
CA ILE A 169 -11.55 10.76 3.40
C ILE A 169 -10.81 12.01 2.92
N ARG A 170 -9.48 11.98 2.98
CA ARG A 170 -8.61 12.97 2.37
C ARG A 170 -7.92 12.36 1.17
N ILE A 171 -7.80 13.12 0.09
CA ILE A 171 -7.07 12.70 -1.09
C ILE A 171 -5.85 13.60 -1.29
N TRP A 172 -4.73 12.96 -1.58
CA TRP A 172 -3.43 13.60 -1.75
C TRP A 172 -2.93 13.33 -3.16
N ARG A 173 -2.37 14.36 -3.79
CA ARG A 173 -1.37 14.12 -4.83
C ARG A 173 -0.14 13.56 -4.14
N ALA A 174 0.46 12.53 -4.69
CA ALA A 174 1.65 11.89 -4.13
C ALA A 174 2.78 11.81 -5.16
N SER A 175 4.00 11.89 -4.66
CA SER A 175 5.20 11.58 -5.44
C SER A 175 5.24 10.11 -5.80
N HIS A 176 6.18 9.74 -6.68
CA HIS A 176 6.20 8.41 -7.24
C HIS A 176 6.43 7.32 -6.19
N PHE A 177 5.50 6.37 -6.09
CA PHE A 177 5.57 5.24 -5.16
C PHE A 177 5.65 3.86 -5.85
N GLY A 178 5.89 3.81 -7.15
CA GLY A 178 5.95 2.56 -7.92
C GLY A 178 4.64 2.19 -8.62
N GLY A 179 4.77 1.44 -9.72
CA GLY A 179 3.64 0.97 -10.52
C GLY A 179 3.10 1.99 -11.53
N HIS A 180 3.95 2.88 -12.06
CA HIS A 180 3.52 3.85 -13.09
C HIS A 180 2.97 3.18 -14.37
N ARG A 181 3.39 1.95 -14.68
CA ARG A 181 2.79 1.13 -15.74
C ARG A 181 1.36 0.68 -15.45
N PHE A 182 0.89 0.87 -14.22
CA PHE A 182 -0.50 0.67 -13.82
C PHE A 182 -1.19 2.01 -13.54
N ALA A 183 -0.65 3.15 -13.99
CA ALA A 183 -1.28 4.45 -13.74
C ALA A 183 -2.66 4.53 -14.41
N PRO A 184 -3.71 5.07 -13.74
CA PRO A 184 -3.67 5.75 -12.44
C PRO A 184 -3.50 4.78 -11.27
N THR A 185 -2.61 5.12 -10.33
CA THR A 185 -2.35 4.34 -9.12
C THR A 185 -2.74 5.10 -7.87
N ALA A 186 -3.19 4.36 -6.86
CA ALA A 186 -3.47 4.89 -5.54
C ALA A 186 -2.90 4.00 -4.42
N ILE A 187 -2.60 4.61 -3.27
CA ILE A 187 -2.44 3.92 -1.99
C ILE A 187 -3.57 4.38 -1.08
N ASP A 188 -4.20 3.44 -0.38
CA ASP A 188 -5.26 3.70 0.57
C ASP A 188 -4.80 3.41 1.99
N PHE A 189 -4.60 4.46 2.78
CA PHE A 189 -4.22 4.39 4.20
C PHE A 189 -5.41 4.65 5.12
N PRO A 190 -5.44 4.06 6.33
CA PRO A 190 -4.36 3.35 7.02
C PRO A 190 -4.17 1.89 6.62
N ASP A 191 -5.04 1.30 5.79
CA ASP A 191 -4.92 -0.11 5.40
C ASP A 191 -3.59 -0.40 4.68
N GLY A 192 -3.08 0.56 3.91
CA GLY A 192 -1.88 0.44 3.09
C GLY A 192 -2.08 -0.45 1.87
N ARG A 193 -3.24 -0.31 1.22
CA ARG A 193 -3.61 -1.10 0.05
C ARG A 193 -3.24 -0.38 -1.24
N TYR A 194 -2.65 -1.12 -2.16
CA TYR A 194 -2.20 -0.59 -3.45
C TYR A 194 -3.20 -0.89 -4.55
N TYR A 195 -3.48 0.13 -5.36
CA TYR A 195 -4.36 0.03 -6.52
C TYR A 195 -3.70 0.57 -7.78
N GLY A 196 -4.16 0.09 -8.93
CA GLY A 196 -3.72 0.50 -10.26
C GLY A 196 -4.85 0.35 -11.28
N GLY A 197 -4.70 0.95 -12.45
CA GLY A 197 -5.68 0.89 -13.53
C GLY A 197 -7.03 1.50 -13.15
N LEU A 198 -7.05 2.43 -12.20
CA LEU A 198 -8.29 2.94 -11.61
C LEU A 198 -9.13 3.77 -12.60
N ASP A 199 -10.44 3.57 -12.51
CA ASP A 199 -11.50 4.38 -13.08
C ASP A 199 -12.46 4.86 -11.97
N GLN A 200 -13.53 5.56 -12.34
CA GLN A 200 -14.48 6.10 -11.35
C GLN A 200 -15.31 5.01 -10.66
N ASP A 201 -15.66 3.93 -11.37
CA ASP A 201 -16.52 2.86 -10.85
C ASP A 201 -15.78 1.98 -9.83
N SER A 202 -14.56 1.56 -10.18
CA SER A 202 -13.67 0.85 -9.28
C SER A 202 -13.31 1.72 -8.07
N PHE A 203 -13.05 3.01 -8.28
CA PHE A 203 -12.74 3.94 -7.19
C PHE A 203 -13.94 4.13 -6.24
N LYS A 204 -15.16 4.32 -6.78
CA LYS A 204 -16.39 4.37 -5.97
C LYS A 204 -16.56 3.10 -5.14
N SER A 205 -16.38 1.93 -5.76
CA SER A 205 -16.48 0.63 -5.09
C SER A 205 -15.45 0.50 -3.96
N ILE A 206 -14.21 0.94 -4.18
CA ILE A 206 -13.15 0.97 -3.16
C ILE A 206 -13.50 1.93 -2.02
N LEU A 207 -13.99 3.13 -2.34
CA LEU A 207 -14.33 4.14 -1.33
C LEU A 207 -15.46 3.66 -0.42
N THR A 208 -16.52 3.10 -0.99
CA THR A 208 -17.69 2.65 -0.23
C THR A 208 -17.54 1.24 0.33
N ARG A 209 -16.57 0.45 -0.17
CA ARG A 209 -16.43 -1.00 0.09
C ARG A 209 -17.71 -1.77 -0.22
N THR A 210 -18.30 -1.48 -1.38
CA THR A 210 -19.55 -2.11 -1.84
C THR A 210 -19.50 -2.46 -3.32
N GLY A 211 -20.49 -3.20 -3.82
CA GLY A 211 -20.60 -3.61 -5.21
C GLY A 211 -19.96 -4.98 -5.45
N ASP A 212 -19.66 -5.30 -6.70
CA ASP A 212 -19.03 -6.57 -7.06
C ASP A 212 -17.53 -6.56 -6.70
N ILE A 213 -17.13 -7.45 -5.77
CA ILE A 213 -15.74 -7.59 -5.35
C ILE A 213 -14.83 -8.06 -6.50
N SER A 214 -15.38 -8.67 -7.55
CA SER A 214 -14.61 -9.15 -8.71
C SER A 214 -13.82 -8.04 -9.41
N CYS A 215 -14.20 -6.76 -9.24
CA CYS A 215 -13.44 -5.63 -9.74
C CYS A 215 -11.99 -5.61 -9.22
N MET A 216 -11.72 -6.19 -8.04
CA MET A 216 -10.38 -6.32 -7.47
C MET A 216 -9.44 -7.15 -8.35
N ASN A 217 -9.94 -8.04 -9.20
CA ASN A 217 -9.11 -8.75 -10.18
C ASN A 217 -8.37 -7.81 -11.13
N LYS A 218 -8.94 -6.63 -11.40
CA LYS A 218 -8.39 -5.66 -12.35
C LYS A 218 -7.57 -4.57 -11.69
N VAL A 219 -7.97 -4.14 -10.49
CA VAL A 219 -7.43 -2.90 -9.89
C VAL A 219 -6.61 -3.11 -8.62
N TYR A 220 -6.62 -4.30 -8.03
CA TYR A 220 -5.90 -4.57 -6.79
C TYR A 220 -4.46 -5.04 -7.04
N ARG A 221 -3.49 -4.28 -6.52
CA ARG A 221 -2.06 -4.59 -6.66
C ARG A 221 -1.50 -5.38 -5.49
N GLY A 222 -2.11 -5.27 -4.31
CA GLY A 222 -1.74 -5.99 -3.10
C GLY A 222 -1.68 -5.14 -1.83
N TRP A 223 -1.46 -5.80 -0.70
CA TRP A 223 -1.43 -5.19 0.62
C TRP A 223 0.01 -4.91 1.08
N GLY A 224 0.30 -3.66 1.47
CA GLY A 224 1.64 -3.24 1.90
C GLY A 224 2.17 -3.93 3.16
N ILE A 225 1.30 -4.61 3.93
CA ILE A 225 1.69 -5.32 5.15
C ILE A 225 2.18 -6.76 4.91
N ILE A 226 1.99 -7.32 3.70
CA ILE A 226 2.41 -8.69 3.36
C ILE A 226 3.46 -8.71 2.23
N PRO A 227 4.34 -9.72 2.18
CA PRO A 227 5.29 -9.89 1.09
C PRO A 227 4.62 -9.90 -0.29
N THR A 228 5.25 -9.27 -1.28
CA THR A 228 4.68 -9.09 -2.62
C THR A 228 4.30 -10.41 -3.28
N GLN A 229 5.10 -11.45 -3.07
CA GLN A 229 4.93 -12.76 -3.68
C GLN A 229 3.64 -13.47 -3.22
N ILE A 230 3.15 -13.16 -2.02
CA ILE A 230 1.97 -13.83 -1.43
C ILE A 230 0.71 -12.94 -1.50
N GLN A 231 0.80 -11.75 -2.10
CA GLN A 231 -0.38 -10.89 -2.31
C GLN A 231 -1.41 -11.55 -3.26
N VAL A 232 -1.00 -12.48 -4.13
CA VAL A 232 -1.95 -13.27 -4.92
C VAL A 232 -2.86 -14.12 -4.02
N LEU A 233 -2.30 -14.78 -3.01
CA LEU A 233 -3.06 -15.56 -2.04
C LEU A 233 -4.05 -14.68 -1.28
N GLU A 234 -3.62 -13.48 -0.91
CA GLU A 234 -4.49 -12.50 -0.26
C GLU A 234 -5.65 -12.07 -1.17
N ARG A 235 -5.41 -11.84 -2.47
CA ARG A 235 -6.49 -11.55 -3.42
C ARG A 235 -7.48 -12.71 -3.52
N GLU A 236 -7.02 -13.95 -3.60
CA GLU A 236 -7.93 -15.11 -3.64
C GLU A 236 -8.82 -15.17 -2.40
N LEU A 237 -8.25 -14.98 -1.20
CA LEU A 237 -9.03 -14.93 0.03
C LEU A 237 -9.97 -13.71 0.09
N MET A 238 -9.53 -12.55 -0.42
CA MET A 238 -10.36 -11.36 -0.54
C MET A 238 -11.60 -11.61 -1.41
N LEU A 239 -11.43 -12.27 -2.55
CA LEU A 239 -12.53 -12.61 -3.45
C LEU A 239 -13.50 -13.61 -2.81
N LEU A 240 -12.98 -14.58 -2.05
CA LEU A 240 -13.81 -15.54 -1.31
C LEU A 240 -14.63 -14.90 -0.19
N HIS A 241 -14.05 -13.94 0.54
CA HIS A 241 -14.71 -13.29 1.68
C HIS A 241 -15.48 -12.02 1.31
N GLY A 242 -15.33 -11.52 0.08
CA GLY A 242 -15.92 -10.27 -0.35
C GLY A 242 -15.38 -9.05 0.41
N TRP A 243 -16.20 -8.01 0.49
CA TRP A 243 -15.83 -6.76 1.16
C TRP A 243 -15.55 -6.90 2.67
N ASN A 244 -16.06 -7.96 3.32
CA ASN A 244 -15.77 -8.26 4.72
C ASN A 244 -14.26 -8.47 4.98
N TRP A 245 -13.49 -8.89 3.95
CA TRP A 245 -12.04 -9.04 4.05
C TRP A 245 -11.33 -7.77 4.55
N PHE A 246 -11.87 -6.59 4.22
CA PHE A 246 -11.29 -5.31 4.59
C PHE A 246 -11.44 -4.95 6.07
N ASP A 247 -12.16 -5.78 6.84
CA ASP A 247 -12.26 -5.67 8.29
C ASP A 247 -11.42 -6.70 9.04
N TYR A 248 -10.74 -7.59 8.31
CA TYR A 248 -9.93 -8.64 8.91
C TYR A 248 -8.54 -8.09 9.23
N LYS A 249 -7.97 -8.63 10.31
CA LYS A 249 -6.54 -8.47 10.58
C LYS A 249 -5.82 -9.67 9.97
N VAL A 250 -4.65 -9.45 9.38
CA VAL A 250 -3.89 -10.50 8.70
C VAL A 250 -2.42 -10.47 9.11
N ALA A 251 -1.81 -11.65 9.17
CA ALA A 251 -0.36 -11.85 9.20
C ALA A 251 0.01 -12.82 8.07
N GLY A 252 1.04 -12.47 7.29
CA GLY A 252 1.48 -13.29 6.16
C GLY A 252 2.98 -13.56 6.17
N LYS A 253 3.37 -14.80 5.87
CA LYS A 253 4.78 -15.19 5.76
C LYS A 253 4.98 -16.21 4.64
N ILE A 254 6.19 -16.20 4.10
CA ILE A 254 6.69 -17.24 3.20
C ILE A 254 7.33 -18.31 4.08
N LEU A 255 6.84 -19.55 3.98
CA LEU A 255 7.38 -20.70 4.72
C LEU A 255 8.57 -21.31 3.97
N LYS A 256 8.45 -21.45 2.65
CA LYS A 256 9.48 -21.99 1.76
C LYS A 256 9.39 -21.31 0.41
N GLN A 257 10.52 -21.12 -0.25
CA GLN A 257 10.60 -20.64 -1.62
C GLN A 257 11.70 -21.42 -2.35
N SER A 258 11.41 -21.91 -3.55
CA SER A 258 12.43 -22.56 -4.37
C SER A 258 13.45 -21.54 -4.89
N SER A 259 14.69 -21.99 -5.10
CA SER A 259 15.81 -21.14 -5.51
C SER A 259 15.59 -20.50 -6.89
N ASP A 260 14.90 -21.21 -7.79
CA ASP A 260 14.50 -20.77 -9.12
C ASP A 260 13.22 -19.89 -9.12
N LYS A 261 12.61 -19.65 -7.96
CA LYS A 261 11.38 -18.87 -7.78
C LYS A 261 10.16 -19.43 -8.53
N THR A 262 10.14 -20.72 -8.82
CA THR A 262 8.99 -21.39 -9.47
C THR A 262 7.91 -21.80 -8.48
N SER A 263 8.25 -21.97 -7.20
CA SER A 263 7.30 -22.40 -6.16
C SER A 263 7.51 -21.67 -4.83
N ILE A 264 6.39 -21.35 -4.17
CA ILE A 264 6.36 -20.71 -2.86
C ILE A 264 5.31 -21.41 -2.00
N VAL A 265 5.71 -21.82 -0.79
CA VAL A 265 4.77 -22.24 0.25
C VAL A 265 4.53 -21.05 1.16
N ALA A 266 3.29 -20.56 1.20
CA ALA A 266 2.90 -19.37 1.95
C ALA A 266 1.89 -19.71 3.04
N GLU A 267 1.88 -18.90 4.09
CA GLU A 267 0.87 -18.95 5.16
C GLU A 267 0.25 -17.56 5.35
N LEU A 268 -1.07 -17.49 5.36
CA LEU A 268 -1.84 -16.32 5.80
C LEU A 268 -2.70 -16.70 7.00
N THR A 269 -2.48 -16.04 8.12
CA THR A 269 -3.36 -16.11 9.30
C THR A 269 -4.24 -14.88 9.33
N LEU A 270 -5.55 -15.08 9.41
CA LEU A 270 -6.52 -14.00 9.51
C LEU A 270 -7.28 -14.07 10.83
N GLN A 271 -7.67 -12.91 11.34
CA GLN A 271 -8.59 -12.76 12.46
C GLN A 271 -9.79 -11.94 12.00
N GLN A 272 -10.98 -12.53 12.15
CA GLN A 272 -12.26 -11.89 11.86
C GLN A 272 -12.66 -10.93 13.00
N PRO A 273 -13.61 -10.00 12.77
CA PRO A 273 -14.08 -9.05 13.79
C PRO A 273 -14.71 -9.73 15.02
N ASN A 274 -15.29 -10.92 14.85
CA ASN A 274 -15.82 -11.76 15.95
C ASN A 274 -14.71 -12.41 16.80
N GLY A 275 -13.43 -12.20 16.48
CA GLY A 275 -12.28 -12.77 17.17
C GLY A 275 -11.82 -14.13 16.65
N SER A 276 -12.57 -14.78 15.76
CA SER A 276 -12.20 -16.08 15.18
C SER A 276 -10.93 -15.97 14.34
N VAL A 277 -10.02 -16.92 14.52
CA VAL A 277 -8.73 -16.97 13.84
C VAL A 277 -8.67 -18.19 12.92
N TYR A 278 -8.24 -17.97 11.69
CA TYR A 278 -8.09 -19.01 10.67
C TYR A 278 -6.71 -18.90 10.04
N THR A 279 -6.07 -20.03 9.77
CA THR A 279 -4.77 -20.09 9.10
C THR A 279 -4.89 -20.84 7.79
N TYR A 280 -4.52 -20.19 6.70
CA TYR A 280 -4.47 -20.75 5.37
C TYR A 280 -3.03 -21.00 4.98
N GLN A 281 -2.74 -22.20 4.47
CA GLN A 281 -1.49 -22.49 3.81
C GLN A 281 -1.75 -22.73 2.33
N ALA A 282 -0.90 -22.19 1.47
CA ALA A 282 -1.00 -22.37 0.04
C ALA A 282 0.33 -22.70 -0.61
N ASN A 283 0.26 -23.49 -1.68
CA ASN A 283 1.34 -23.62 -2.64
C ASN A 283 1.05 -22.65 -3.80
N LEU A 284 1.97 -21.73 -4.04
CA LEU A 284 1.94 -20.79 -5.14
C LEU A 284 2.95 -21.25 -6.18
N VAL A 285 2.52 -21.36 -7.43
CA VAL A 285 3.37 -21.79 -8.54
C VAL A 285 3.48 -20.65 -9.55
N LYS A 286 4.66 -20.48 -10.15
CA LYS A 286 4.88 -19.50 -11.21
C LYS A 286 3.88 -19.72 -12.33
N ASP A 287 3.17 -18.66 -12.70
CA ASP A 287 2.24 -18.63 -13.81
C ASP A 287 3.01 -18.20 -15.06
N GLU A 288 3.45 -19.16 -15.87
CA GLU A 288 4.17 -18.86 -17.13
C GLU A 288 3.28 -18.14 -18.15
N SER A 289 1.95 -18.31 -18.07
CA SER A 289 1.02 -17.64 -19.00
C SER A 289 0.82 -16.16 -18.68
N LYS A 290 0.97 -15.78 -17.42
CA LYS A 290 0.85 -14.39 -16.95
C LYS A 290 2.19 -13.71 -16.65
N THR A 291 3.28 -14.48 -16.60
CA THR A 291 4.62 -13.92 -16.50
C THR A 291 5.01 -13.29 -17.82
N ILE A 292 5.28 -11.99 -17.81
CA ILE A 292 5.56 -11.22 -19.02
C ILE A 292 6.83 -10.41 -18.89
N SER A 293 7.53 -10.23 -20.01
CA SER A 293 8.66 -9.31 -20.14
C SER A 293 8.21 -8.05 -20.85
N LEU A 294 8.37 -6.90 -20.20
CA LEU A 294 8.07 -5.60 -20.80
C LEU A 294 8.89 -4.48 -20.19
N LYS A 295 8.87 -3.31 -20.83
CA LYS A 295 9.47 -2.09 -20.30
C LYS A 295 8.70 -1.58 -19.08
N GLY A 296 9.34 -1.64 -17.92
CA GLY A 296 8.72 -1.28 -16.65
C GLY A 296 8.29 0.19 -16.53
N SER A 297 8.96 1.10 -17.25
CA SER A 297 8.75 2.56 -17.23
C SER A 297 8.79 3.17 -18.63
N CYS A 298 8.31 4.41 -18.78
CA CYS A 298 8.35 5.12 -20.07
C CYS A 298 9.78 5.38 -20.56
N HIS A 299 10.73 5.47 -19.62
CA HIS A 299 12.15 5.72 -19.89
C HIS A 299 12.99 4.43 -19.87
N ALA A 300 12.38 3.26 -19.70
CA ALA A 300 13.10 2.00 -19.62
C ALA A 300 13.74 1.65 -20.97
N MET A 301 15.06 1.48 -20.97
CA MET A 301 15.83 1.06 -22.14
C MET A 301 15.75 -0.45 -22.38
N LYS A 302 15.53 -1.24 -21.32
CA LYS A 302 15.46 -2.70 -21.34
C LYS A 302 14.13 -3.17 -20.77
N GLU A 303 13.72 -4.36 -21.19
CA GLU A 303 12.60 -5.06 -20.60
C GLU A 303 13.01 -5.70 -19.26
N SER A 304 12.01 -5.92 -18.42
CA SER A 304 12.15 -6.67 -17.17
C SER A 304 11.06 -7.72 -17.13
N GLU A 305 11.40 -8.90 -16.62
CA GLU A 305 10.43 -9.97 -16.39
C GLU A 305 9.62 -9.67 -15.12
N PHE A 306 8.30 -9.76 -15.23
CA PHE A 306 7.37 -9.61 -14.12
C PHE A 306 6.70 -10.95 -13.82
N ILE A 307 7.36 -11.70 -12.94
CA ILE A 307 6.89 -13.02 -12.48
C ILE A 307 5.52 -12.90 -11.82
N LYS A 308 4.61 -13.78 -12.23
CA LYS A 308 3.30 -13.97 -11.60
C LYS A 308 3.21 -15.36 -11.00
N TYR A 309 2.36 -15.48 -10.00
CA TYR A 309 2.05 -16.75 -9.36
C TYR A 309 0.55 -16.96 -9.38
N TYR A 310 0.11 -18.21 -9.36
CA TYR A 310 -1.26 -18.59 -9.05
C TYR A 310 -1.29 -19.51 -7.82
N VAL A 311 -2.43 -19.56 -7.14
CA VAL A 311 -2.64 -20.48 -6.01
C VAL A 311 -2.97 -21.86 -6.57
N GLU A 312 -2.01 -22.79 -6.52
CA GLU A 312 -2.20 -24.17 -7.00
C GLU A 312 -3.04 -24.99 -6.02
N SER A 313 -2.80 -24.81 -4.72
CA SER A 313 -3.58 -25.45 -3.68
C SER A 313 -3.71 -24.55 -2.45
N LEU A 314 -4.86 -24.67 -1.78
CA LEU A 314 -5.21 -23.90 -0.59
C LEU A 314 -5.73 -24.87 0.48
N ARG A 315 -5.15 -24.82 1.67
CA ARG A 315 -5.57 -25.64 2.82
C ARG A 315 -5.89 -24.75 4.00
N LEU A 316 -7.07 -24.94 4.59
CA LEU A 316 -7.45 -24.31 5.84
C LEU A 316 -7.00 -25.19 7.01
N TYR A 317 -6.15 -24.64 7.88
CA TYR A 317 -5.81 -25.21 9.17
C TYR A 317 -6.75 -24.62 10.21
N LEU A 318 -7.74 -25.41 10.63
CA LEU A 318 -8.49 -25.14 11.84
C LEU A 318 -7.62 -25.57 13.01
N ASN A 319 -7.09 -24.62 13.79
CA ASN A 319 -6.49 -24.96 15.07
C ASN A 319 -7.59 -25.59 15.96
N PRO A 320 -7.44 -26.84 16.43
CA PRO A 320 -8.35 -27.39 17.43
C PRO A 320 -8.02 -26.74 18.76
N VAL A 321 -8.55 -25.54 19.01
CA VAL A 321 -8.59 -24.95 20.35
C VAL A 321 -10.04 -24.68 20.71
N THR A 322 -10.83 -25.74 20.73
CA THR A 322 -12.00 -25.84 21.60
C THR A 322 -11.53 -26.43 22.93
N ASP A 323 -11.25 -25.53 23.87
CA ASP A 323 -11.44 -25.70 25.32
C ASP A 323 -11.21 -27.11 25.89
N LEU A 324 -9.95 -27.51 26.12
CA LEU A 324 -9.62 -28.58 27.05
C LEU A 324 -9.71 -28.06 28.50
N ARG A 325 -10.89 -27.55 28.91
CA ARG A 325 -11.28 -27.58 30.32
C ARG A 325 -11.46 -29.04 30.70
N ARG A 326 -10.38 -29.62 31.22
CA ARG A 326 -10.38 -30.92 31.91
C ARG A 326 -11.50 -30.92 32.97
N TYR A 327 -12.64 -31.49 32.61
CA TYR A 327 -13.58 -32.08 33.55
C TYR A 327 -12.85 -33.22 34.27
N ARG A 328 -12.14 -32.92 35.36
CA ARG A 328 -11.88 -33.94 36.38
C ARG A 328 -13.09 -33.96 37.29
N LYS A 329 -14.00 -34.90 37.01
CA LYS A 329 -15.02 -35.37 37.96
C LYS A 329 -14.34 -35.69 39.30
N LYS A 330 -15.00 -35.23 40.36
CA LYS A 330 -14.86 -35.75 41.73
C LYS A 330 -14.79 -37.28 41.71
N VAL A 331 -13.77 -37.84 42.36
CA VAL A 331 -13.86 -39.15 42.98
C VAL A 331 -13.58 -38.95 44.46
N ALA A 332 -14.50 -39.47 45.26
CA ALA A 332 -14.60 -39.36 46.69
C ALA A 332 -13.43 -40.04 47.43
N SER A 333 -13.12 -39.50 48.60
CA SER A 333 -12.69 -40.24 49.78
C SER A 333 -13.40 -39.62 50.97
#